data_AF-A0A2A2L7Z7-F1
#
_entry.id   AF-A0A2A2L7Z7-F1
#
_cell.length_a   1.000
_cell.length_b   1.000
_cell.length_c   1.000
_cell.angle_alpha   90.00
_cell.angle_beta   90.00
_cell.angle_gamma   90.00
#
_symmetry.space_group_name_H-M   'P 1'
#
loop_
_entity.id
_entity.type
_entity.pdbx_description
1 polymer ?
#
loop_
_entity_poly.entity_id
_entity_poly.type
_entity_poly.pdbx_seq_one_letter_code
_entity_poly.pdbx_strand_id
1 'polypeptide(L)'
;EEWRAGLVEGTKRSIYPVLYYIFSNVESLKERAYLAKFLVKVEVPSDVHDMDTAQLQNEVADLMEKFKAIHSQVVNVRSDMVLLNDIRQDLTAMEHEEEILGRKIERAQRKVHNLPQLQRYMALADELRRQKDRLSELNMQKGEQRNGVIHAEQKLQRLKAQLADVRAAGDNIDPSELIAQLQDEIATNNYLLNNKLSKEIELKRKTVRELSQVSDMPAIDNSDILKLQQQIDEKNALIQTMEQERDKSEEGFEENFSIFRHQAAAVERKKNAAAQRLQDARQELATIEAEVEAKKDDLRNKTGGEVLSAVQFRRYVDNLRARTSEYKKKRAEMEEIQTEKGVLMRTLELLNTRFQQLKDNIENLGGEVVDVIEVPTMERPKTAAPKSDNTDELRGMITDLMGEIDIKKESLEPLKGRKNVMQQEYNDLNEKVRLKKSDYDRRKEQIEQGYSNLKLEVTDLEDRLKKATEGYEDLERKLNDAEDQKRALNSGENLKEQLEKSLLEAQKESEQLSSSSNGVLDVEKARRQVKQWSSLLKMFQLKLDLVKDRMETGNSDHPLGDH
;
A
#
# COMPACT_ATOMS: atom_id res chain seq x y z
N GLU A 1 -13.65 61.02 7.60
CA GLU A 1 -13.42 62.16 8.52
C GLU A 1 -13.51 61.76 9.99
N GLU A 2 -14.39 60.82 10.38
CA GLU A 2 -14.51 60.29 11.76
C GLU A 2 -13.21 59.77 12.37
N TRP A 3 -12.35 59.08 11.62
CA TRP A 3 -11.06 58.60 12.14
C TRP A 3 -10.08 59.73 12.48
N ARG A 4 -10.06 60.81 11.68
CA ARG A 4 -9.21 61.98 11.92
C ARG A 4 -9.73 62.80 13.10
N ALA A 5 -11.04 62.98 13.19
CA ALA A 5 -11.70 63.60 14.34
C ALA A 5 -11.43 62.81 15.63
N GLY A 6 -11.59 61.48 15.58
CA GLY A 6 -11.32 60.59 16.71
C GLY A 6 -9.85 60.53 17.15
N LEU A 7 -8.89 60.83 16.26
CA LEU A 7 -7.47 60.95 16.58
C LEU A 7 -7.16 62.28 17.30
N VAL A 8 -7.78 63.37 16.86
CA VAL A 8 -7.65 64.71 17.48
C VAL A 8 -8.33 64.77 18.85
N GLU A 9 -9.49 64.11 19.00
CA GLU A 9 -10.27 64.07 20.25
C GLU A 9 -9.76 63.05 21.28
N GLY A 10 -8.72 62.28 20.97
CA GLY A 10 -8.15 61.34 21.95
C GLY A 10 -8.94 60.03 22.13
N THR A 11 -9.82 59.67 21.19
CA THR A 11 -10.73 58.52 21.38
C THR A 11 -9.98 57.19 21.40
N LYS A 12 -10.23 56.37 22.44
CA LYS A 12 -9.56 55.06 22.64
C LYS A 12 -9.72 54.12 21.43
N ARG A 13 -10.90 54.14 20.79
CA ARG A 13 -11.23 53.32 19.61
C ARG A 13 -10.34 53.64 18.39
N SER A 14 -9.83 54.86 18.29
CA SER A 14 -8.99 55.31 17.19
C SER A 14 -7.49 55.26 17.52
N ILE A 15 -7.12 55.54 18.77
CA ILE A 15 -5.71 55.59 19.21
C ILE A 15 -5.14 54.20 19.51
N TYR A 16 -5.88 53.31 20.16
CA TYR A 16 -5.34 52.02 20.59
C TYR A 16 -4.91 51.12 19.41
N PRO A 17 -5.63 51.06 18.27
CA PRO A 17 -5.13 50.36 17.09
C PRO A 17 -3.83 50.94 16.53
N VAL A 18 -3.66 52.27 16.59
CA VAL A 18 -2.43 52.95 16.13
C VAL A 18 -1.26 52.64 17.05
N LEU A 19 -1.46 52.72 18.37
CA LEU A 19 -0.44 52.34 19.35
C LEU A 19 -0.07 50.86 19.24
N TYR A 20 -1.06 49.98 19.08
CA TYR A 20 -0.83 48.56 18.85
C TYR A 20 0.03 48.33 17.60
N TYR A 21 -0.27 49.02 16.50
CA TYR A 21 0.52 48.94 15.27
C TYR A 21 1.95 49.46 15.47
N ILE A 22 2.12 50.58 16.18
CA ILE A 22 3.44 51.17 16.44
C ILE A 22 4.29 50.24 17.32
N PHE A 23 3.73 49.71 18.40
CA PHE A 23 4.46 48.84 19.33
C PHE A 23 4.68 47.43 18.79
N SER A 24 3.81 46.94 17.90
CA SER A 24 4.03 45.64 17.22
C SER A 24 5.09 45.73 16.13
N ASN A 25 5.26 46.91 15.50
CA ASN A 25 6.11 47.10 14.32
C ASN A 25 7.22 48.14 14.55
N VAL A 26 7.81 48.17 15.75
CA VAL A 26 8.80 49.19 16.12
C VAL A 26 9.99 49.19 15.15
N GLU A 27 10.51 48.02 14.79
CA GLU A 27 11.75 47.92 14.00
C GLU A 27 11.54 48.35 12.54
N SER A 28 10.41 47.98 11.92
CA SER A 28 10.09 48.44 10.57
C SER A 28 9.74 49.92 10.52
N LEU A 29 9.19 50.48 11.60
CA LEU A 29 8.95 51.93 11.71
C LEU A 29 10.24 52.72 11.92
N LYS A 30 11.23 52.19 12.64
CA LYS A 30 12.57 52.79 12.73
C LYS A 30 13.25 52.83 11.35
N GLU A 31 13.20 51.73 10.61
CA GLU A 31 13.74 51.68 9.25
C GLU A 31 13.02 52.66 8.33
N ARG A 32 11.68 52.72 8.38
CA ARG A 32 10.88 53.68 7.61
C ARG A 32 11.21 55.14 7.96
N ALA A 33 11.36 55.47 9.24
CA ALA A 33 11.73 56.81 9.68
C ALA A 33 13.16 57.18 9.23
N TYR A 34 14.09 56.22 9.27
CA TYR A 34 15.45 56.40 8.76
C TYR A 34 15.46 56.66 7.25
N LEU A 35 14.76 55.82 6.46
CA LEU A 35 14.65 55.96 5.01
C LEU A 35 13.95 57.25 4.59
N ALA A 36 12.91 57.68 5.33
CA ALA A 36 12.19 58.92 5.03
C ALA A 36 13.11 60.16 5.07
N LYS A 37 14.13 60.19 5.92
CA LYS A 37 15.09 61.29 5.97
C LYS A 37 15.89 61.47 4.67
N PHE A 38 16.11 60.38 3.93
CA PHE A 38 16.98 60.37 2.75
C PHE A 38 16.25 60.14 1.43
N LEU A 39 15.02 59.59 1.48
CA LEU A 39 14.25 59.22 0.29
C LEU A 39 13.03 60.10 0.01
N VAL A 40 12.74 61.09 0.86
CA VAL A 40 11.69 62.08 0.58
C VAL A 40 12.19 63.06 -0.47
N LYS A 41 11.52 63.10 -1.62
CA LYS A 41 11.81 64.06 -2.68
C LYS A 41 11.44 65.47 -2.22
N VAL A 42 12.33 66.42 -2.45
CA VAL A 42 12.02 67.84 -2.27
C VAL A 42 11.24 68.29 -3.50
N GLU A 43 9.97 68.64 -3.32
CA GLU A 43 9.15 69.19 -4.40
C GLU A 43 9.64 70.62 -4.70
N VAL A 44 10.25 70.81 -5.87
CA VAL A 44 10.69 72.13 -6.33
C VAL A 44 9.50 72.79 -7.04
N PRO A 45 9.05 74.00 -6.62
CA PRO A 45 7.96 74.71 -7.27
C PRO A 45 8.19 74.94 -8.77
N SER A 46 7.11 74.90 -9.56
CA SER A 46 7.14 75.04 -11.03
C SER A 46 7.79 76.34 -11.52
N ASP A 47 7.82 77.36 -10.66
CA ASP A 47 8.28 78.71 -10.98
C ASP A 47 9.83 78.82 -10.99
N VAL A 48 10.54 77.79 -10.52
CA VAL A 48 12.02 77.73 -10.43
C VAL A 48 12.59 76.55 -11.25
N HIS A 49 11.80 76.03 -12.19
CA HIS A 49 12.15 74.83 -12.94
C HIS A 49 12.95 75.16 -14.21
N ASP A 50 14.25 75.42 -14.06
CA ASP A 50 15.21 75.60 -15.16
C ASP A 50 15.85 74.26 -15.59
N MET A 51 16.62 74.25 -16.69
CA MET A 51 17.32 73.05 -17.16
C MET A 51 18.35 72.53 -16.13
N ASP A 52 19.01 73.43 -15.40
CA ASP A 52 20.01 73.07 -14.39
C ASP A 52 19.36 72.45 -13.14
N THR A 53 18.16 72.93 -12.76
CA THR A 53 17.42 72.33 -11.63
C THR A 53 16.87 70.94 -11.99
N ALA A 54 16.50 70.72 -13.26
CA ALA A 54 16.15 69.40 -13.78
C ALA A 54 17.34 68.42 -13.76
N GLN A 55 18.54 68.88 -14.14
CA GLN A 55 19.76 68.05 -14.08
C GLN A 55 20.10 67.67 -12.63
N LEU A 56 20.06 68.62 -11.70
CA LEU A 56 20.35 68.36 -10.29
C LEU A 56 19.32 67.41 -9.65
N GLN A 57 18.04 67.52 -10.03
CA GLN A 57 17.01 66.56 -9.60
C GLN A 57 17.30 65.14 -10.10
N ASN A 58 17.79 64.98 -11.33
CA ASN A 58 18.18 63.69 -11.87
C ASN A 58 19.41 63.11 -11.14
N GLU A 59 20.43 63.93 -10.87
CA GLU A 59 21.60 63.49 -10.09
C GLU A 59 21.23 63.06 -8.66
N VAL A 60 20.33 63.80 -8.01
CA VAL A 60 19.79 63.43 -6.69
C VAL A 60 19.01 62.12 -6.79
N ALA A 61 18.19 61.93 -7.82
CA ALA A 61 17.46 60.67 -8.03
C ALA A 61 18.40 59.47 -8.22
N ASP A 62 19.48 59.64 -8.99
CA ASP A 62 20.50 58.61 -9.19
C ASP A 62 21.25 58.28 -7.90
N LEU A 63 21.57 59.28 -7.08
CA LEU A 63 22.18 59.08 -5.76
C LEU A 63 21.22 58.39 -4.79
N MET A 64 19.92 58.71 -4.82
CA MET A 64 18.90 58.02 -4.03
C MET A 64 18.80 56.55 -4.42
N GLU A 65 18.90 56.22 -5.71
CA GLU A 65 18.84 54.83 -6.18
C GLU A 65 20.09 54.03 -5.77
N LYS A 66 21.29 54.64 -5.90
CA LYS A 66 22.53 54.07 -5.35
C LYS A 66 22.44 53.83 -3.84
N PHE A 67 21.86 54.78 -3.10
CA PHE A 67 21.65 54.63 -1.66
C PHE A 67 20.72 53.45 -1.34
N LYS A 68 19.61 53.27 -2.05
CA LYS A 68 18.72 52.11 -1.86
C LYS A 68 19.46 50.79 -2.09
N ALA A 69 20.24 50.70 -3.16
CA ALA A 69 21.00 49.50 -3.49
C ALA A 69 22.00 49.15 -2.39
N ILE A 70 22.78 50.12 -1.92
CA ILE A 70 23.76 49.92 -0.84
C ILE A 70 23.07 49.60 0.48
N HIS A 71 22.01 50.34 0.84
CA HIS A 71 21.25 50.09 2.07
C HIS A 71 20.67 48.69 2.11
N SER A 72 20.08 48.22 1.00
CA SER A 72 19.57 46.85 0.89
C SER A 72 20.66 45.81 1.08
N GLN A 73 21.84 45.99 0.46
CA GLN A 73 22.99 45.11 0.68
C GLN A 73 23.45 45.09 2.14
N VAL A 74 23.51 46.23 2.80
CA VAL A 74 23.92 46.33 4.21
C VAL A 74 22.91 45.66 5.15
N VAL A 75 21.61 45.81 4.88
CA VAL A 75 20.56 45.13 5.68
C VAL A 75 20.68 43.61 5.55
N ASN A 76 20.92 43.09 4.34
CA ASN A 76 21.13 41.65 4.12
C ASN A 76 22.38 41.14 4.86
N VAL A 77 23.49 41.87 4.80
CA VAL A 77 24.71 41.48 5.54
C VAL A 77 24.50 41.52 7.05
N ARG A 78 23.67 42.45 7.56
CA ARG A 78 23.35 42.51 8.99
C ARG A 78 22.51 41.33 9.46
N SER A 79 21.59 40.80 8.64
CA SER A 79 20.90 39.55 9.00
C SER A 79 21.88 38.37 9.07
N ASP A 80 22.87 38.32 8.18
CA ASP A 80 23.90 37.28 8.19
C ASP A 80 24.82 37.39 9.43
N MET A 81 25.01 38.59 9.98
CA MET A 81 25.77 38.78 11.23
C MET A 81 25.09 38.15 12.45
N VAL A 82 23.76 38.01 12.46
CA VAL A 82 23.06 37.33 13.56
C VAL A 82 23.44 35.85 13.56
N LEU A 83 23.37 35.20 12.40
CA LEU A 83 23.83 33.81 12.24
C LEU A 83 25.31 33.65 12.59
N LEU A 84 26.16 34.61 12.22
CA LEU A 84 27.58 34.57 12.58
C LEU A 84 27.80 34.69 14.09
N ASN A 85 26.98 35.47 14.80
CA ASN A 85 27.06 35.58 16.26
C ASN A 85 26.61 34.29 16.94
N ASP A 86 25.59 33.61 16.44
CA ASP A 86 25.17 32.29 16.92
C ASP A 86 26.28 31.24 16.72
N ILE A 87 26.89 31.21 15.53
CA ILE A 87 28.03 30.32 15.25
C ILE A 87 29.22 30.64 16.16
N ARG A 88 29.49 31.92 16.44
CA ARG A 88 30.54 32.30 17.38
C ARG A 88 30.23 31.84 18.80
N GLN A 89 28.98 31.99 19.24
CA GLN A 89 28.54 31.51 20.54
C GLN A 89 28.70 29.98 20.64
N ASP A 90 28.27 29.24 19.63
CA ASP A 90 28.44 27.78 19.56
C ASP A 90 29.91 27.38 19.55
N LEU A 91 30.76 28.10 18.81
CA LEU A 91 32.20 27.86 18.81
C LEU A 91 32.79 28.05 20.21
N THR A 92 32.48 29.15 20.88
CA THR A 92 32.94 29.37 22.26
C THR A 92 32.41 28.32 23.24
N ALA A 93 31.19 27.81 23.04
CA ALA A 93 30.64 26.72 23.83
C ALA A 93 31.41 25.41 23.59
N MET A 94 31.67 25.07 22.32
CA MET A 94 32.48 23.90 21.93
C MET A 94 33.91 23.97 22.47
N GLU A 95 34.56 25.14 22.42
CA GLU A 95 35.89 25.37 23.01
C GLU A 95 35.88 25.12 24.53
N HIS A 96 34.83 25.58 25.22
CA HIS A 96 34.67 25.34 26.66
C HIS A 96 34.44 23.84 26.97
N GLU A 97 33.62 23.15 26.16
CA GLU A 97 33.43 21.71 26.28
C GLU A 97 34.72 20.92 26.03
N GLU A 98 35.50 21.31 25.03
CA GLU A 98 36.82 20.73 24.74
C GLU A 98 37.74 20.89 25.95
N GLU A 99 37.79 22.08 26.57
CA GLU A 99 38.58 22.31 27.77
C GLU A 99 38.12 21.44 28.95
N ILE A 100 36.81 21.32 29.17
CA ILE A 100 36.24 20.47 30.22
C ILE A 100 36.60 18.99 29.96
N LEU A 101 36.45 18.51 28.73
CA LEU A 101 36.79 17.15 28.32
C LEU A 101 38.29 16.90 28.47
N GLY A 102 39.13 17.83 28.05
CA GLY A 102 40.59 17.78 28.23
C GLY A 102 40.96 17.64 29.71
N ARG A 103 40.39 18.47 30.59
CA ARG A 103 40.60 18.35 32.05
C ARG A 103 40.10 17.01 32.61
N LYS A 104 38.98 16.48 32.12
CA LYS A 104 38.47 15.15 32.54
C LYS A 104 39.39 14.03 32.08
N ILE A 105 39.89 14.08 30.84
CA ILE A 105 40.85 13.13 30.28
C ILE A 105 42.14 13.17 31.09
N GLU A 106 42.66 14.35 31.40
CA GLU A 106 43.88 14.48 32.19
C GLU A 106 43.71 13.88 33.60
N ARG A 107 42.58 14.14 34.27
CA ARG A 107 42.26 13.51 35.57
C ARG A 107 42.16 11.99 35.45
N ALA A 108 41.56 11.47 34.38
CA ALA A 108 41.48 10.03 34.14
C ALA A 108 42.86 9.43 33.89
N GLN A 109 43.68 10.04 33.02
CA GLN A 109 45.04 9.61 32.74
C GLN A 109 45.91 9.60 34.00
N ARG A 110 45.83 10.62 34.84
CA ARG A 110 46.55 10.66 36.13
C ARG A 110 46.19 9.49 37.05
N LYS A 111 44.93 9.04 37.06
CA LYS A 111 44.48 7.88 37.86
C LYS A 111 45.03 6.55 37.34
N VAL A 112 45.20 6.41 36.03
CA VAL A 112 45.63 5.15 35.39
C VAL A 112 47.14 5.13 35.12
N HIS A 113 47.85 6.24 35.28
CA HIS A 113 49.29 6.38 35.00
C HIS A 113 50.18 5.36 35.72
N ASN A 114 49.79 4.94 36.94
CA ASN A 114 50.58 4.02 37.76
C ASN A 114 50.34 2.53 37.42
N LEU A 115 49.50 2.20 36.43
CA LEU A 115 49.29 0.80 36.04
C LEU A 115 50.45 0.25 35.20
N PRO A 116 50.96 -0.95 35.52
CA PRO A 116 51.90 -1.67 34.65
C PRO A 116 51.24 -1.99 33.31
N GLN A 117 52.02 -1.93 32.20
CA GLN A 117 51.52 -2.22 30.85
C GLN A 117 50.31 -1.37 30.42
N LEU A 118 50.22 -0.11 30.89
CA LEU A 118 49.12 0.82 30.60
C LEU A 118 48.73 0.88 29.12
N GLN A 119 49.70 1.03 28.21
CA GLN A 119 49.44 1.13 26.77
C GLN A 119 48.71 -0.10 26.20
N ARG A 120 49.06 -1.30 26.68
CA ARG A 120 48.41 -2.54 26.25
C ARG A 120 46.97 -2.62 26.76
N TYR A 121 46.73 -2.24 28.02
CA TYR A 121 45.39 -2.22 28.58
C TYR A 121 44.49 -1.15 27.95
N MET A 122 45.03 0.02 27.61
CA MET A 122 44.30 1.06 26.88
C MET A 122 43.90 0.58 25.48
N ALA A 123 44.82 -0.05 24.74
CA ALA A 123 44.51 -0.61 23.42
C ALA A 123 43.42 -1.70 23.49
N LEU A 124 43.45 -2.57 24.51
CA LEU A 124 42.40 -3.58 24.73
C LEU A 124 41.06 -2.95 25.13
N ALA A 125 41.07 -1.89 25.94
CA ALA A 125 39.86 -1.17 26.33
C ALA A 125 39.23 -0.42 25.16
N ASP A 126 40.04 0.18 24.29
CA ASP A 126 39.60 0.84 23.06
C ASP A 126 38.99 -0.18 22.08
N GLU A 127 39.62 -1.35 21.92
CA GLU A 127 39.08 -2.43 21.09
C GLU A 127 37.76 -2.96 21.67
N LEU A 128 37.70 -3.23 22.98
CA LEU A 128 36.47 -3.66 23.64
C LEU A 128 35.34 -2.64 23.47
N ARG A 129 35.65 -1.33 23.56
CA ARG A 129 34.67 -0.26 23.35
C ARG A 129 34.16 -0.27 21.91
N ARG A 130 35.05 -0.34 20.92
CA ARG A 130 34.67 -0.45 19.49
C ARG A 130 33.79 -1.67 19.23
N GLN A 131 34.12 -2.82 19.82
CA GLN A 131 33.31 -4.03 19.67
C GLN A 131 31.93 -3.88 20.33
N LYS A 132 31.84 -3.22 21.49
CA LYS A 132 30.55 -2.93 22.14
C LYS A 132 29.70 -1.95 21.33
N ASP A 133 30.30 -0.90 20.78
CA ASP A 133 29.60 0.08 19.93
C ASP A 133 29.08 -0.61 18.66
N ARG A 134 29.92 -1.43 18.01
CA ARG A 134 29.50 -2.25 16.84
C ARG A 134 28.38 -3.22 17.20
N LEU A 135 28.45 -3.88 18.36
CA LEU A 135 27.40 -4.78 18.83
C LEU A 135 26.08 -4.03 19.08
N SER A 136 26.15 -2.82 19.65
CA SER A 136 24.99 -1.96 19.88
C SER A 136 24.33 -1.55 18.56
N GLU A 137 25.13 -1.12 17.57
CA GLU A 137 24.67 -0.77 16.23
C GLU A 137 24.02 -1.97 15.52
N LEU A 138 24.66 -3.14 15.54
CA LEU A 138 24.10 -4.37 14.97
C LEU A 138 22.80 -4.78 15.65
N ASN A 139 22.67 -4.60 16.95
CA ASN A 139 21.43 -4.88 17.67
C ASN A 139 20.31 -3.89 17.30
N MET A 140 20.63 -2.62 17.11
CA MET A 140 19.69 -1.60 16.63
C MET A 140 19.20 -1.97 15.22
N GLN A 141 20.12 -2.24 14.28
CA GLN A 141 19.80 -2.66 12.92
C GLN A 141 18.98 -3.95 12.89
N LYS A 142 19.32 -4.95 13.72
CA LYS A 142 18.54 -6.18 13.87
C LYS A 142 17.11 -5.89 14.35
N GLY A 143 16.95 -4.95 15.28
CA GLY A 143 15.64 -4.50 15.76
C GLY A 143 14.83 -3.82 14.66
N GLU A 144 15.44 -2.91 13.90
CA GLU A 144 14.82 -2.21 12.78
C GLU A 144 14.40 -3.18 11.66
N GLN A 145 15.29 -4.10 11.26
CA GLN A 145 14.98 -5.11 10.25
C GLN A 145 13.84 -6.03 10.71
N ARG A 146 13.88 -6.51 11.96
CA ARG A 146 12.79 -7.34 12.51
C ARG A 146 11.45 -6.59 12.51
N ASN A 147 11.45 -5.32 12.89
CA ASN A 147 10.24 -4.48 12.83
C ASN A 147 9.78 -4.27 11.38
N GLY A 148 10.71 -4.08 10.44
CA GLY A 148 10.44 -3.98 9.01
C GLY A 148 9.76 -5.24 8.46
N VAL A 149 10.26 -6.42 8.81
CA VAL A 149 9.64 -7.71 8.44
C VAL A 149 8.23 -7.82 9.01
N ILE A 150 8.03 -7.51 10.29
CA ILE A 150 6.70 -7.54 10.93
C ILE A 150 5.72 -6.59 10.22
N HIS A 151 6.16 -5.38 9.86
CA HIS A 151 5.31 -4.44 9.13
C HIS A 151 4.96 -4.92 7.71
N ALA A 152 5.90 -5.55 7.02
CA ALA A 152 5.67 -6.14 5.70
C ALA A 152 4.67 -7.31 5.78
N GLU A 153 4.83 -8.20 6.76
CA GLU A 153 3.91 -9.31 7.02
C GLU A 153 2.49 -8.82 7.35
N GLN A 154 2.36 -7.82 8.23
CA GLN A 154 1.06 -7.21 8.55
C GLN A 154 0.42 -6.54 7.33
N LYS A 155 1.21 -5.91 6.45
CA LYS A 155 0.70 -5.33 5.20
C LYS A 155 0.21 -6.42 4.25
N LEU A 156 0.97 -7.50 4.11
CA LEU A 156 0.59 -8.65 3.28
C LEU A 156 -0.69 -9.31 3.80
N GLN A 157 -0.83 -9.47 5.11
CA GLN A 157 -2.05 -10.01 5.71
C GLN A 157 -3.27 -9.12 5.44
N ARG A 158 -3.14 -7.79 5.58
CA ARG A 158 -4.22 -6.85 5.22
C ARG A 158 -4.63 -6.93 3.75
N LEU A 159 -3.65 -7.03 2.84
CA LEU A 159 -3.93 -7.20 1.42
C LEU A 159 -4.61 -8.53 1.11
N LYS A 160 -4.22 -9.62 1.79
CA LYS A 160 -4.89 -10.92 1.69
C LYS A 160 -6.34 -10.85 2.16
N ALA A 161 -6.61 -10.18 3.30
CA ALA A 161 -7.97 -9.98 3.81
C ALA A 161 -8.82 -9.18 2.82
N GLN A 162 -8.34 -8.03 2.34
CA GLN A 162 -9.04 -7.23 1.32
C GLN A 162 -9.33 -8.04 0.05
N LEU A 163 -8.40 -8.89 -0.37
CA LEU A 163 -8.58 -9.74 -1.54
C LEU A 163 -9.63 -10.83 -1.28
N ALA A 164 -9.67 -11.40 -0.07
CA ALA A 164 -10.72 -12.32 0.35
C ALA A 164 -12.10 -11.64 0.36
N ASP A 165 -12.19 -10.41 0.88
CA ASP A 165 -13.43 -9.63 0.91
C ASP A 165 -13.91 -9.29 -0.50
N VAL A 166 -13.02 -8.88 -1.39
CA VAL A 166 -13.35 -8.61 -2.81
C VAL A 166 -13.80 -9.89 -3.53
N ARG A 167 -13.17 -11.03 -3.24
CA ARG A 167 -13.59 -12.34 -3.78
C ARG A 167 -14.98 -12.73 -3.25
N ALA A 168 -15.23 -12.53 -1.96
CA ALA A 168 -16.54 -12.79 -1.35
C ALA A 168 -17.62 -11.84 -1.90
N ALA A 169 -17.29 -10.58 -2.14
CA ALA A 169 -18.17 -9.60 -2.77
C ALA A 169 -18.49 -9.93 -4.24
N GLY A 170 -17.57 -10.60 -4.95
CA GLY A 170 -17.80 -11.11 -6.29
C GLY A 170 -18.81 -12.26 -6.37
N ASP A 171 -19.01 -12.98 -5.26
CA ASP A 171 -19.99 -14.06 -5.13
C ASP A 171 -21.33 -13.49 -4.56
N ASN A 172 -22.01 -12.63 -5.35
CA ASN A 172 -23.40 -12.17 -5.13
C ASN A 172 -23.76 -11.64 -3.72
N ILE A 173 -23.19 -10.48 -3.35
CA ILE A 173 -23.71 -9.67 -2.23
C ILE A 173 -24.40 -8.43 -2.80
N ASP A 174 -25.60 -8.10 -2.28
CA ASP A 174 -26.31 -6.86 -2.59
C ASP A 174 -25.39 -5.66 -2.27
N PRO A 175 -25.07 -4.77 -3.24
CA PRO A 175 -24.21 -3.61 -3.02
C PRO A 175 -24.60 -2.75 -1.82
N SER A 176 -25.89 -2.72 -1.45
CA SER A 176 -26.38 -2.00 -0.28
C SER A 176 -25.89 -2.60 1.04
N GLU A 177 -25.88 -3.92 1.16
CA GLU A 177 -25.43 -4.63 2.37
C GLU A 177 -23.91 -4.52 2.53
N LEU A 178 -23.16 -4.58 1.43
CA LEU A 178 -21.72 -4.36 1.42
C LEU A 178 -21.36 -2.94 1.88
N ILE A 179 -22.07 -1.93 1.39
CA ILE A 179 -21.85 -0.53 1.81
C ILE A 179 -22.13 -0.38 3.31
N ALA A 180 -23.18 -1.01 3.84
CA ALA A 180 -23.48 -0.98 5.27
C ALA A 180 -22.36 -1.62 6.11
N GLN A 181 -21.86 -2.79 5.70
CA GLN A 181 -20.73 -3.45 6.38
C GLN A 181 -19.46 -2.58 6.35
N LEU A 182 -19.11 -2.01 5.20
CA LEU A 182 -17.96 -1.10 5.07
C LEU A 182 -18.12 0.16 5.93
N GLN A 183 -19.34 0.71 6.03
CA GLN A 183 -19.62 1.86 6.90
C GLN A 183 -19.42 1.49 8.39
N ASP A 184 -19.87 0.31 8.82
CA ASP A 184 -19.66 -0.18 10.18
C ASP A 184 -18.17 -0.44 10.46
N GLU A 185 -17.42 -0.99 9.50
CA GLU A 185 -15.98 -1.16 9.61
C GLU A 185 -15.22 0.17 9.70
N ILE A 186 -15.60 1.15 8.87
CA ILE A 186 -15.03 2.50 8.93
C ILE A 186 -15.33 3.14 10.28
N ALA A 187 -16.56 3.03 10.79
CA ALA A 187 -16.95 3.58 12.08
C ALA A 187 -16.17 2.93 13.24
N THR A 188 -16.03 1.61 13.23
CA THR A 188 -15.27 0.88 14.25
C THR A 188 -13.77 1.18 14.19
N ASN A 189 -13.18 1.23 12.99
CA ASN A 189 -11.78 1.57 12.79
C ASN A 189 -11.48 3.02 13.19
N ASN A 190 -12.37 3.98 12.89
CA ASN A 190 -12.25 5.36 13.35
C ASN A 190 -12.28 5.45 14.87
N TYR A 191 -13.16 4.69 15.53
CA TYR A 191 -13.18 4.65 17.00
C TYR A 191 -11.89 4.08 17.58
N LEU A 192 -11.39 2.97 17.04
CA LEU A 192 -10.13 2.34 17.46
C LEU A 192 -8.94 3.30 17.27
N LEU A 193 -8.83 3.95 16.11
CA LEU A 193 -7.76 4.89 15.79
C LEU A 193 -7.77 6.12 16.72
N ASN A 194 -8.91 6.81 16.78
CA ASN A 194 -8.98 8.13 17.41
C ASN A 194 -9.10 8.07 18.93
N ASN A 195 -9.64 6.98 19.50
CA ASN A 195 -9.84 6.89 20.95
C ASN A 195 -8.91 5.88 21.63
N LYS A 196 -8.82 4.64 21.15
CA LYS A 196 -8.08 3.57 21.85
C LYS A 196 -6.58 3.64 21.55
N LEU A 197 -6.21 3.52 20.28
CA LEU A 197 -4.80 3.47 19.87
C LEU A 197 -4.08 4.79 20.12
N SER A 198 -4.72 5.94 19.88
CA SER A 198 -4.13 7.25 20.18
C SER A 198 -3.71 7.39 21.65
N LYS A 199 -4.62 7.05 22.57
CA LYS A 199 -4.36 7.07 24.02
C LYS A 199 -3.29 6.05 24.42
N GLU A 200 -3.32 4.83 23.87
CA GLU A 200 -2.32 3.81 24.15
C GLU A 200 -0.92 4.20 23.64
N ILE A 201 -0.83 4.79 22.44
CA ILE A 201 0.42 5.29 21.86
C ILE A 201 0.97 6.44 22.71
N GLU A 202 0.12 7.38 23.12
CA GLU A 202 0.54 8.49 23.97
C GLU A 202 1.06 7.99 25.33
N LEU A 203 0.37 7.02 25.95
CA LEU A 203 0.79 6.40 27.19
C LEU A 203 2.12 5.65 27.03
N LYS A 204 2.31 4.86 25.96
CA LYS A 204 3.60 4.21 25.66
C LYS A 204 4.71 5.21 25.37
N ARG A 205 4.43 6.31 24.67
CA ARG A 205 5.41 7.38 24.45
C ARG A 205 5.77 8.11 25.74
N LYS A 206 4.84 8.21 26.69
CA LYS A 206 5.09 8.77 28.02
C LYS A 206 5.97 7.82 28.83
N THR A 207 5.66 6.52 28.86
CA THR A 207 6.50 5.55 29.58
C THR A 207 7.90 5.42 28.99
N VAL A 208 8.06 5.47 27.66
CA VAL A 208 9.39 5.49 27.02
C VAL A 208 10.17 6.76 27.39
N ARG A 209 9.51 7.92 27.42
CA ARG A 209 10.15 9.17 27.88
C ARG A 209 10.59 9.09 29.34
N GLU A 210 9.73 8.56 30.22
CA GLU A 210 10.04 8.36 31.64
C GLU A 210 11.20 7.37 31.81
N LEU A 211 11.20 6.24 31.10
CA LEU A 211 12.28 5.26 31.15
C LEU A 211 13.60 5.80 30.58
N SER A 212 13.55 6.58 29.50
CA SER A 212 14.73 7.30 28.97
C SER A 212 15.27 8.24 30.02
N GLN A 213 14.41 9.05 30.64
CA GLN A 213 14.80 9.99 31.68
C GLN A 213 15.40 9.28 32.90
N VAL A 214 14.86 8.13 33.31
CA VAL A 214 15.42 7.30 34.38
C VAL A 214 16.77 6.69 33.97
N SER A 215 16.96 6.32 32.70
CA SER A 215 18.25 5.83 32.20
C SER A 215 19.32 6.92 32.10
N ASP A 216 18.91 8.15 31.86
CA ASP A 216 19.78 9.33 31.77
C ASP A 216 20.08 9.93 33.15
N MET A 217 19.30 9.57 34.18
CA MET A 217 19.55 9.99 35.55
C MET A 217 20.80 9.30 36.12
N PRO A 218 21.71 10.04 36.79
CA PRO A 218 22.83 9.45 37.51
C PRO A 218 22.31 8.53 38.62
N ALA A 219 23.07 7.47 38.93
CA ALA A 219 22.67 6.42 39.87
C ALA A 219 22.04 6.98 41.15
N ILE A 220 20.74 6.79 41.29
CA ILE A 220 19.93 7.23 42.43
C ILE A 220 20.32 6.38 43.65
N ASP A 221 20.63 7.02 44.78
CA ASP A 221 20.91 6.33 46.03
C ASP A 221 19.60 5.80 46.66
N ASN A 222 19.65 4.70 47.42
CA ASN A 222 18.47 4.08 48.05
C ASN A 222 17.71 5.07 48.95
N SER A 223 18.40 6.09 49.49
CA SER A 223 17.76 7.17 50.25
C SER A 223 16.85 8.07 49.42
N ASP A 224 17.15 8.27 48.14
CA ASP A 224 16.36 9.14 47.27
C ASP A 224 15.13 8.41 46.71
N ILE A 225 15.23 7.09 46.51
CA ILE A 225 14.08 6.22 46.24
C ILE A 225 13.08 6.28 47.40
N LEU A 226 13.57 6.20 48.66
CA LEU A 226 12.71 6.31 49.84
C LEU A 226 12.00 7.67 49.94
N LYS A 227 12.69 8.77 49.62
CA LYS A 227 12.07 10.10 49.57
C LYS A 227 11.01 10.21 48.48
N LEU A 228 11.26 9.65 47.29
CA LEU A 228 10.28 9.61 46.20
C LEU A 228 9.05 8.77 46.57
N GLN A 229 9.26 7.63 47.24
CA GLN A 229 8.19 6.78 47.76
C GLN A 229 7.31 7.56 48.76
N GLN A 230 7.95 8.25 49.71
CA GLN A 230 7.24 9.07 50.70
C GLN A 230 6.47 10.22 50.03
N GLN A 231 7.05 10.88 49.02
CA GLN A 231 6.35 11.92 48.25
C GLN A 231 5.15 11.35 47.46
N ILE A 232 5.27 10.14 46.90
CA ILE A 232 4.16 9.45 46.24
C ILE A 232 3.04 9.18 47.26
N ASP A 233 3.38 8.68 48.44
CA ASP A 233 2.40 8.39 49.50
C ASP A 233 1.69 9.66 50.00
N GLU A 234 2.44 10.75 50.21
CA GLU A 234 1.90 12.07 50.57
C GLU A 234 0.97 12.63 49.47
N LYS A 235 1.36 12.52 48.20
CA LYS A 235 0.54 12.96 47.06
C LYS A 235 -0.70 12.10 46.89
N ASN A 236 -0.61 10.79 47.11
CA ASN A 236 -1.75 9.88 47.07
C ASN A 236 -2.75 10.18 48.19
N ALA A 237 -2.26 10.47 49.41
CA ALA A 237 -3.11 10.90 50.51
C ALA A 237 -3.80 12.25 50.21
N LEU A 238 -3.09 13.19 49.58
CA LEU A 238 -3.67 14.46 49.13
C LEU A 238 -4.74 14.25 48.04
N ILE A 239 -4.47 13.37 47.05
CA ILE A 239 -5.45 13.01 46.02
C ILE A 239 -6.71 12.42 46.65
N GLN A 240 -6.58 11.48 47.59
CA GLN A 240 -7.72 10.92 48.31
C GLN A 240 -8.51 11.98 49.08
N THR A 241 -7.81 12.94 49.69
CA THR A 241 -8.46 14.05 50.40
C THR A 241 -9.21 14.97 49.43
N MET A 242 -8.60 15.32 48.30
CA MET A 242 -9.25 16.13 47.25
C MET A 242 -10.40 15.38 46.57
N GLU A 243 -10.32 14.06 46.39
CA GLU A 243 -11.43 13.24 45.91
C GLU A 243 -12.59 13.23 46.90
N GLN A 244 -12.31 13.08 48.19
CA GLN A 244 -13.35 13.17 49.23
C GLN A 244 -13.97 14.56 49.32
N GLU A 245 -13.19 15.64 49.14
CA GLU A 245 -13.69 17.01 49.08
C GLU A 245 -14.53 17.26 47.84
N ARG A 246 -14.09 16.76 46.67
CA ARG A 246 -14.87 16.79 45.42
C ARG A 246 -16.20 16.06 45.63
N ASP A 247 -16.16 14.83 46.12
CA ASP A 247 -17.36 14.01 46.28
C ASP A 247 -18.35 14.66 47.29
N LYS A 248 -17.86 15.26 48.38
CA LYS A 248 -18.67 16.07 49.32
C LYS A 248 -19.22 17.35 48.70
N SER A 249 -18.48 18.00 47.80
CA SER A 249 -18.95 19.20 47.09
C SER A 249 -19.97 18.89 46.00
N GLU A 250 -19.92 17.69 45.42
CA GLU A 250 -20.84 17.21 44.38
C GLU A 250 -22.16 16.66 44.95
N GLU A 251 -22.20 16.25 46.22
CA GLU A 251 -23.45 15.90 46.93
C GLU A 251 -24.48 17.06 46.97
N GLY A 252 -24.03 18.32 46.81
CA GLY A 252 -24.89 19.50 46.82
C GLY A 252 -25.37 20.00 45.44
N PHE A 253 -24.73 19.60 44.35
CA PHE A 253 -25.07 20.05 42.98
C PHE A 253 -25.40 18.83 42.10
N GLU A 254 -26.67 18.43 42.17
CA GLU A 254 -27.38 17.54 41.24
C GLU A 254 -26.89 16.09 41.15
N GLU A 255 -27.46 15.26 42.02
CA GLU A 255 -27.51 13.78 41.96
C GLU A 255 -27.76 13.23 40.54
N ASN A 256 -28.51 13.97 39.70
CA ASN A 256 -28.75 13.67 38.29
C ASN A 256 -27.46 13.59 37.45
N PHE A 257 -26.50 14.51 37.63
CA PHE A 257 -25.24 14.47 36.87
C PHE A 257 -24.33 13.33 37.31
N SER A 258 -24.37 12.94 38.58
CA SER A 258 -23.65 11.75 39.08
C SER A 258 -24.17 10.48 38.38
N ILE A 259 -25.50 10.33 38.26
CA ILE A 259 -26.12 9.22 37.53
C ILE A 259 -25.70 9.20 36.05
N PHE A 260 -25.69 10.35 35.37
CA PHE A 260 -25.25 10.44 33.97
C PHE A 260 -23.75 10.13 33.81
N ARG A 261 -22.89 10.53 34.76
CA ARG A 261 -21.46 10.18 34.76
C ARG A 261 -21.26 8.69 34.95
N HIS A 262 -21.95 8.07 35.91
CA HIS A 262 -21.92 6.62 36.10
C HIS A 262 -22.45 5.87 34.88
N GLN A 263 -23.51 6.37 34.25
CA GLN A 263 -24.05 5.80 33.01
C GLN A 263 -23.06 5.94 31.85
N ALA A 264 -22.43 7.11 31.68
CA ALA A 264 -21.41 7.34 30.67
C ALA A 264 -20.19 6.43 30.88
N ALA A 265 -19.69 6.31 32.12
CA ALA A 265 -18.60 5.41 32.47
C ALA A 265 -18.96 3.94 32.24
N ALA A 266 -20.20 3.53 32.55
CA ALA A 266 -20.68 2.17 32.28
C ALA A 266 -20.78 1.88 30.77
N VAL A 267 -21.24 2.85 29.98
CA VAL A 267 -21.27 2.76 28.50
C VAL A 267 -19.87 2.71 27.93
N GLU A 268 -18.94 3.52 28.43
CA GLU A 268 -17.54 3.51 28.01
C GLU A 268 -16.87 2.17 28.32
N ARG A 269 -17.08 1.62 29.53
CA ARG A 269 -16.61 0.27 29.89
C ARG A 269 -17.18 -0.81 28.98
N LYS A 270 -18.48 -0.76 28.67
CA LYS A 270 -19.10 -1.70 27.71
C LYS A 270 -18.51 -1.55 26.32
N LYS A 271 -18.28 -0.32 25.86
CA LYS A 271 -17.67 -0.02 24.56
C LYS A 271 -16.24 -0.53 24.46
N ASN A 272 -15.44 -0.32 25.52
CA ASN A 272 -14.07 -0.83 25.62
C ASN A 272 -14.05 -2.36 25.65
N ALA A 273 -14.95 -2.99 26.41
CA ALA A 273 -15.07 -4.45 26.46
C ALA A 273 -15.50 -5.05 25.11
N ALA A 274 -16.43 -4.40 24.40
CA ALA A 274 -16.84 -4.81 23.06
C ALA A 274 -15.69 -4.63 22.04
N ALA A 275 -14.95 -3.52 22.10
CA ALA A 275 -13.78 -3.28 21.26
C ALA A 275 -12.66 -4.30 21.54
N GLN A 276 -12.48 -4.70 22.80
CA GLN A 276 -11.53 -5.76 23.16
C GLN A 276 -11.96 -7.11 22.59
N ARG A 277 -13.22 -7.52 22.77
CA ARG A 277 -13.74 -8.76 22.18
C ARG A 277 -13.63 -8.78 20.65
N LEU A 278 -13.88 -7.65 19.99
CA LEU A 278 -13.70 -7.52 18.54
C LEU A 278 -12.22 -7.69 18.14
N GLN A 279 -11.30 -7.11 18.92
CA GLN A 279 -9.86 -7.27 18.69
C GLN A 279 -9.40 -8.72 18.91
N ASP A 280 -9.89 -9.38 19.97
CA ASP A 280 -9.59 -10.78 20.26
C ASP A 280 -10.13 -11.69 19.15
N ALA A 281 -11.38 -11.49 18.71
CA ALA A 281 -11.97 -12.23 17.59
C ALA A 281 -11.24 -11.99 16.26
N ARG A 282 -10.79 -10.76 15.98
CA ARG A 282 -9.95 -10.45 14.81
C ARG A 282 -8.60 -11.16 14.89
N GLN A 283 -8.02 -11.25 16.09
CA GLN A 283 -6.76 -11.97 16.30
C GLN A 283 -6.94 -13.49 16.15
N GLU A 284 -8.03 -14.06 16.67
CA GLU A 284 -8.37 -15.47 16.46
C GLU A 284 -8.58 -15.79 14.97
N LEU A 285 -9.35 -14.95 14.25
CA LEU A 285 -9.54 -15.10 12.80
C LEU A 285 -8.22 -15.04 12.06
N ALA A 286 -7.35 -14.08 12.38
CA ALA A 286 -6.00 -13.98 11.82
C ALA A 286 -5.15 -15.23 12.10
N THR A 287 -5.23 -15.82 13.30
CA THR A 287 -4.50 -17.06 13.62
C THR A 287 -5.03 -18.25 12.83
N ILE A 288 -6.35 -18.40 12.72
CA ILE A 288 -6.98 -19.49 11.97
C ILE A 288 -6.66 -19.36 10.47
N GLU A 289 -6.71 -18.15 9.92
CA GLU A 289 -6.31 -17.90 8.53
C GLU A 289 -4.85 -18.26 8.27
N ALA A 290 -3.95 -17.90 9.19
CA ALA A 290 -2.54 -18.26 9.11
C ALA A 290 -2.34 -19.79 9.17
N GLU A 291 -3.07 -20.50 10.05
CA GLU A 291 -3.04 -21.96 10.11
C GLU A 291 -3.59 -22.61 8.84
N VAL A 292 -4.66 -22.07 8.26
CA VAL A 292 -5.24 -22.56 7.01
C VAL A 292 -4.24 -22.37 5.86
N GLU A 293 -3.59 -21.22 5.79
CA GLU A 293 -2.58 -20.94 4.76
C GLU A 293 -1.36 -21.85 4.92
N ALA A 294 -0.86 -22.04 6.14
CA ALA A 294 0.22 -22.99 6.42
C ALA A 294 -0.15 -24.42 6.02
N LYS A 295 -1.38 -24.87 6.30
CA LYS A 295 -1.88 -26.18 5.87
C LYS A 295 -2.01 -26.28 4.34
N LYS A 296 -2.42 -25.20 3.65
CA LYS A 296 -2.47 -25.15 2.19
C LYS A 296 -1.07 -25.24 1.58
N ASP A 297 -0.09 -24.55 2.14
CA ASP A 297 1.31 -24.62 1.69
C ASP A 297 1.89 -26.02 1.92
N ASP A 298 1.62 -26.64 3.07
CA ASP A 298 1.98 -28.04 3.34
C ASP A 298 1.35 -29.02 2.34
N LEU A 299 0.07 -28.84 2.03
CA LEU A 299 -0.66 -29.64 1.03
C LEU A 299 -0.09 -29.44 -0.37
N ARG A 300 0.23 -28.20 -0.75
CA ARG A 300 0.85 -27.85 -2.03
C ARG A 300 2.25 -28.47 -2.16
N ASN A 301 3.05 -28.43 -1.10
CA ASN A 301 4.37 -29.04 -1.05
C ASN A 301 4.33 -30.58 -1.14
N LYS A 302 3.32 -31.22 -0.54
CA LYS A 302 3.16 -32.69 -0.57
C LYS A 302 2.56 -33.23 -1.87
N THR A 303 1.65 -32.48 -2.49
CA THR A 303 0.85 -32.97 -3.63
C THR A 303 1.42 -32.52 -4.98
N GLY A 304 2.37 -31.57 -4.99
CA GLY A 304 3.03 -31.08 -6.20
C GLY A 304 2.11 -30.33 -7.17
N GLY A 305 0.87 -30.05 -6.77
CA GLY A 305 -0.15 -29.37 -7.56
C GLY A 305 -1.16 -28.65 -6.66
N GLU A 306 -1.86 -27.67 -7.23
CA GLU A 306 -2.87 -26.89 -6.52
C GLU A 306 -4.03 -27.79 -6.10
N VAL A 307 -4.22 -27.95 -4.79
CA VAL A 307 -5.31 -28.76 -4.24
C VAL A 307 -6.62 -28.00 -4.46
N LEU A 308 -7.37 -28.39 -5.51
CA LEU A 308 -8.68 -27.81 -5.79
C LEU A 308 -9.59 -27.98 -4.57
N SER A 309 -10.17 -26.87 -4.12
CA SER A 309 -11.24 -26.89 -3.11
C SER A 309 -12.40 -27.77 -3.57
N ALA A 310 -13.13 -28.38 -2.64
CA ALA A 310 -14.29 -29.22 -2.95
C ALA A 310 -15.32 -28.51 -3.85
N VAL A 311 -15.44 -27.18 -3.72
CA VAL A 311 -16.30 -26.34 -4.57
C VAL A 311 -15.72 -26.18 -5.98
N GLN A 312 -14.41 -25.97 -6.09
CA GLN A 312 -13.72 -25.85 -7.39
C GLN A 312 -13.73 -27.19 -8.14
N PHE A 313 -13.57 -28.31 -7.42
CA PHE A 313 -13.69 -29.65 -8.00
C PHE A 313 -15.11 -29.92 -8.51
N ARG A 314 -16.15 -29.53 -7.76
CA ARG A 314 -17.54 -29.63 -8.20
C ARG A 314 -17.79 -28.81 -9.47
N ARG A 315 -17.36 -27.54 -9.51
CA ARG A 315 -17.44 -26.69 -10.72
C ARG A 315 -16.70 -27.32 -11.91
N TYR A 316 -15.53 -27.91 -11.67
CA TYR A 316 -14.77 -28.61 -12.71
C TYR A 316 -15.54 -29.81 -13.28
N VAL A 317 -16.12 -30.65 -12.41
CA VAL A 317 -16.95 -31.80 -12.82
C VAL A 317 -18.19 -31.36 -13.60
N ASP A 318 -18.85 -30.28 -13.18
CA ASP A 318 -20.02 -29.74 -13.88
C ASP A 318 -19.65 -29.17 -15.26
N ASN A 319 -18.51 -28.47 -15.38
CA ASN A 319 -17.96 -28.03 -16.66
C ASN A 319 -17.59 -29.22 -17.57
N LEU A 320 -17.05 -30.30 -16.99
CA LEU A 320 -16.73 -31.51 -17.73
C LEU A 320 -18.01 -32.18 -18.26
N ARG A 321 -19.08 -32.23 -17.46
CA ARG A 321 -20.39 -32.73 -17.88
C ARG A 321 -21.02 -31.86 -18.97
N ALA A 322 -20.93 -30.54 -18.84
CA ALA A 322 -21.41 -29.60 -19.85
C ALA A 322 -20.68 -29.80 -21.19
N ARG A 323 -19.33 -29.86 -21.16
CA ARG A 323 -18.52 -30.16 -22.35
C ARG A 323 -18.83 -31.53 -22.96
N THR A 324 -19.07 -32.54 -22.13
CA THR A 324 -19.47 -33.88 -22.59
C THR A 324 -20.83 -33.86 -23.28
N SER A 325 -21.78 -33.09 -22.75
CA SER A 325 -23.10 -32.88 -23.35
C SER A 325 -22.99 -32.14 -24.69
N GLU A 326 -22.20 -31.07 -24.75
CA GLU A 326 -21.96 -30.29 -25.97
C GLU A 326 -21.28 -31.14 -27.05
N TYR A 327 -20.27 -31.95 -26.68
CA TYR A 327 -19.64 -32.90 -27.58
C TYR A 327 -20.64 -33.92 -28.16
N LYS A 328 -21.51 -34.49 -27.32
CA LYS A 328 -22.55 -35.43 -27.78
C LYS A 328 -23.53 -34.76 -28.75
N LYS A 329 -23.92 -33.51 -28.48
CA LYS A 329 -24.80 -32.74 -29.37
C LYS A 329 -24.15 -32.48 -30.73
N LYS A 330 -22.92 -31.96 -30.77
CA LYS A 330 -22.19 -31.73 -32.03
C LYS A 330 -21.94 -33.03 -32.80
N ARG A 331 -21.71 -34.14 -32.10
CA ARG A 331 -21.58 -35.45 -32.74
C ARG A 331 -22.89 -35.89 -33.41
N ALA A 332 -24.04 -35.69 -32.76
CA ALA A 332 -25.34 -36.01 -33.34
C ALA A 332 -25.63 -35.13 -34.58
N GLU A 333 -25.36 -33.82 -34.52
CA GLU A 333 -25.49 -32.90 -35.66
C GLU A 333 -24.61 -33.34 -36.85
N MET A 334 -23.38 -33.80 -36.58
CA MET A 334 -22.49 -34.34 -37.60
C MET A 334 -23.00 -35.64 -38.23
N GLU A 335 -23.60 -36.53 -37.43
CA GLU A 335 -24.24 -37.76 -37.94
C GLU A 335 -25.46 -37.42 -38.81
N GLU A 336 -26.28 -36.44 -38.43
CA GLU A 336 -27.42 -35.96 -39.22
C GLU A 336 -26.98 -35.43 -40.59
N ILE A 337 -25.98 -34.55 -40.64
CA ILE A 337 -25.43 -34.03 -41.91
C ILE A 337 -24.89 -35.16 -42.81
N GLN A 338 -24.27 -36.19 -42.23
CA GLN A 338 -23.82 -37.35 -42.99
C GLN A 338 -24.99 -38.15 -43.58
N THR A 339 -26.07 -38.32 -42.82
CA THR A 339 -27.27 -38.99 -43.33
C THR A 339 -27.94 -38.20 -44.45
N GLU A 340 -28.07 -36.87 -44.32
CA GLU A 340 -28.61 -36.00 -45.37
C GLU A 340 -27.77 -36.06 -46.65
N LYS A 341 -26.43 -36.01 -46.52
CA LYS A 341 -25.53 -36.19 -47.66
C LYS A 341 -25.79 -37.53 -48.37
N GLY A 342 -26.03 -38.61 -47.62
CA GLY A 342 -26.39 -39.91 -48.17
C GLY A 342 -27.71 -39.89 -48.94
N VAL A 343 -28.73 -39.23 -48.40
CA VAL A 343 -30.03 -39.06 -49.08
C VAL A 343 -29.87 -38.25 -50.37
N LEU A 344 -29.15 -37.12 -50.32
CA LEU A 344 -28.88 -36.24 -51.46
C LEU A 344 -28.14 -36.97 -52.59
N MET A 345 -27.14 -37.79 -52.25
CA MET A 345 -26.44 -38.63 -53.22
C MET A 345 -27.40 -39.60 -53.90
N ARG A 346 -28.27 -40.28 -53.12
CA ARG A 346 -29.26 -41.21 -53.68
C ARG A 346 -30.30 -40.50 -54.54
N THR A 347 -30.73 -39.30 -54.17
CA THR A 347 -31.65 -38.51 -55.00
C THR A 347 -31.00 -38.08 -56.31
N LEU A 348 -29.71 -37.74 -56.29
CA LEU A 348 -28.95 -37.36 -57.48
C LEU A 348 -28.80 -38.55 -58.42
N GLU A 349 -28.50 -39.74 -57.89
CA GLU A 349 -28.47 -40.99 -58.66
C GLU A 349 -29.83 -41.30 -59.30
N LEU A 350 -30.93 -41.17 -58.54
CA LEU A 350 -32.28 -41.38 -59.06
C LEU A 350 -32.64 -40.38 -60.17
N LEU A 351 -32.26 -39.10 -60.00
CA LEU A 351 -32.49 -38.06 -61.01
C LEU A 351 -31.69 -38.35 -62.28
N ASN A 352 -30.41 -38.71 -62.16
CA ASN A 352 -29.57 -39.08 -63.29
C ASN A 352 -30.13 -40.31 -64.01
N THR A 353 -30.59 -41.32 -63.26
CA THR A 353 -31.19 -42.52 -63.84
C THR A 353 -32.46 -42.18 -64.62
N ARG A 354 -33.34 -41.34 -64.04
CA ARG A 354 -34.55 -40.87 -64.73
C ARG A 354 -34.24 -40.00 -65.94
N PHE A 355 -33.21 -39.16 -65.85
CA PHE A 355 -32.76 -38.32 -66.95
C PHE A 355 -32.25 -39.16 -68.11
N GLN A 356 -31.45 -40.20 -67.84
CA GLN A 356 -31.01 -41.15 -68.88
C GLN A 356 -32.19 -41.92 -69.47
N GLN A 357 -33.13 -42.41 -68.67
CA GLN A 357 -34.36 -43.03 -69.19
C GLN A 357 -35.16 -42.09 -70.10
N LEU A 358 -35.27 -40.82 -69.73
CA LEU A 358 -35.91 -39.80 -70.57
C LEU A 358 -35.14 -39.56 -71.86
N LYS A 359 -33.81 -39.48 -71.78
CA LYS A 359 -32.92 -39.32 -72.93
C LYS A 359 -33.08 -40.48 -73.92
N ASP A 360 -32.99 -41.72 -73.42
CA ASP A 360 -33.17 -42.94 -74.22
C ASP A 360 -34.58 -42.99 -74.85
N ASN A 361 -35.62 -42.58 -74.13
CA ASN A 361 -36.99 -42.53 -74.66
C ASN A 361 -37.14 -41.49 -75.79
N ILE A 362 -36.48 -40.33 -75.68
CA ILE A 362 -36.52 -39.27 -76.71
C ILE A 362 -35.74 -39.70 -77.95
N GLU A 363 -34.57 -40.31 -77.78
CA GLU A 363 -33.77 -40.86 -78.88
C GLU A 363 -34.53 -41.98 -79.63
N ASN A 364 -35.22 -42.87 -78.90
CA ASN A 364 -36.04 -43.94 -79.48
C ASN A 364 -37.28 -43.42 -80.24
N LEU A 365 -37.77 -42.23 -79.93
CA LEU A 365 -38.88 -41.55 -80.63
C LEU A 365 -38.40 -40.73 -81.84
N GLY A 366 -37.11 -40.77 -82.17
CA GLY A 366 -36.52 -40.06 -83.32
C GLY A 366 -36.27 -38.57 -83.08
N GLY A 367 -36.25 -38.13 -81.82
CA GLY A 367 -35.92 -36.76 -81.44
C GLY A 367 -34.44 -36.60 -81.08
N GLU A 368 -33.81 -35.52 -81.54
CA GLU A 368 -32.48 -35.10 -81.07
C GLU A 368 -32.65 -34.26 -79.80
N VAL A 369 -31.98 -34.66 -78.71
CA VAL A 369 -32.08 -33.99 -77.41
C VAL A 369 -31.25 -32.71 -77.47
N VAL A 370 -31.92 -31.58 -77.74
CA VAL A 370 -31.35 -30.24 -77.63
C VAL A 370 -31.44 -29.80 -76.17
N ASP A 371 -30.30 -29.64 -75.51
CA ASP A 371 -30.24 -29.00 -74.20
C ASP A 371 -30.58 -27.51 -74.36
N VAL A 372 -31.62 -27.10 -73.61
CA VAL A 372 -32.11 -25.72 -73.37
C VAL A 372 -33.19 -25.19 -74.33
N ILE A 373 -34.40 -24.95 -73.80
CA ILE A 373 -35.46 -24.14 -74.42
C ILE A 373 -35.98 -23.10 -73.41
N GLU A 374 -35.85 -21.82 -73.75
CA GLU A 374 -36.56 -20.70 -73.13
C GLU A 374 -38.03 -20.68 -73.60
N VAL A 375 -38.98 -20.49 -72.68
CA VAL A 375 -40.43 -20.63 -72.93
C VAL A 375 -41.06 -19.30 -73.40
N PRO A 376 -41.78 -19.24 -74.54
CA PRO A 376 -42.56 -18.07 -74.96
C PRO A 376 -44.04 -18.12 -74.50
N THR A 377 -44.60 -16.95 -74.18
CA THR A 377 -45.97 -16.71 -73.66
C THR A 377 -47.06 -16.65 -74.75
N MET A 378 -48.24 -17.24 -74.49
CA MET A 378 -49.42 -17.25 -75.38
C MET A 378 -50.45 -16.13 -75.07
N GLU A 379 -51.07 -15.57 -76.12
CA GLU A 379 -52.27 -14.71 -76.06
C GLU A 379 -53.55 -15.42 -76.58
N ARG A 380 -54.71 -14.91 -76.15
CA ARG A 380 -56.06 -15.54 -76.20
C ARG A 380 -56.90 -15.06 -77.40
N PRO A 381 -57.77 -15.89 -78.03
CA PRO A 381 -58.60 -15.47 -79.16
C PRO A 381 -60.02 -14.99 -78.75
N LYS A 382 -60.59 -14.07 -79.55
CA LYS A 382 -61.96 -13.53 -79.44
C LYS A 382 -62.91 -14.27 -80.39
N THR A 383 -64.06 -14.74 -79.90
CA THR A 383 -65.10 -15.42 -80.71
C THR A 383 -66.25 -14.50 -81.13
N ALA A 384 -66.43 -14.44 -82.45
CA ALA A 384 -67.63 -14.45 -83.30
C ALA A 384 -68.97 -13.83 -82.85
N ALA A 385 -69.51 -13.00 -83.76
CA ALA A 385 -70.87 -12.46 -83.79
C ALA A 385 -71.92 -13.52 -84.22
N PRO A 386 -73.19 -13.42 -83.76
CA PRO A 386 -74.26 -14.37 -84.09
C PRO A 386 -74.88 -14.13 -85.49
N LYS A 387 -75.47 -15.21 -86.06
CA LYS A 387 -76.04 -15.30 -87.40
C LYS A 387 -77.59 -15.37 -87.34
N SER A 388 -78.31 -14.25 -87.46
CA SER A 388 -79.60 -14.11 -88.20
C SER A 388 -80.33 -12.78 -87.89
N ASP A 389 -81.03 -12.23 -88.90
CA ASP A 389 -81.77 -10.94 -88.89
C ASP A 389 -83.30 -11.14 -88.92
N ASN A 390 -83.85 -11.87 -87.95
CA ASN A 390 -85.29 -12.12 -87.89
C ASN A 390 -85.84 -11.56 -86.57
N THR A 391 -86.67 -10.53 -86.57
CA THR A 391 -86.98 -9.74 -85.34
C THR A 391 -87.66 -10.53 -84.24
N ASP A 392 -88.44 -11.55 -84.58
CA ASP A 392 -89.12 -12.42 -83.61
C ASP A 392 -88.22 -13.57 -83.11
N GLU A 393 -87.33 -14.11 -83.96
CA GLU A 393 -86.29 -15.04 -83.50
C GLU A 393 -85.20 -14.31 -82.71
N LEU A 394 -84.90 -13.05 -83.04
CA LEU A 394 -84.02 -12.17 -82.26
C LEU A 394 -84.68 -11.79 -80.95
N ARG A 395 -86.00 -11.53 -80.90
CA ARG A 395 -86.72 -11.35 -79.63
C ARG A 395 -86.72 -12.63 -78.80
N GLY A 396 -86.95 -13.79 -79.43
CA GLY A 396 -86.86 -15.11 -78.81
C GLY A 396 -85.46 -15.40 -78.27
N MET A 397 -84.42 -15.21 -79.10
CA MET A 397 -83.02 -15.32 -78.69
C MET A 397 -82.66 -14.27 -77.65
N ILE A 398 -83.23 -13.06 -77.67
CA ILE A 398 -83.00 -12.05 -76.63
C ILE A 398 -83.69 -12.45 -75.33
N THR A 399 -84.90 -13.01 -75.36
CA THR A 399 -85.57 -13.54 -74.16
C THR A 399 -84.87 -14.78 -73.63
N ASP A 400 -84.38 -15.65 -74.51
CA ASP A 400 -83.60 -16.84 -74.16
C ASP A 400 -82.21 -16.44 -73.66
N LEU A 401 -81.55 -15.45 -74.27
CA LEU A 401 -80.30 -14.87 -73.79
C LEU A 401 -80.51 -14.08 -72.51
N MET A 402 -81.64 -13.40 -72.31
CA MET A 402 -81.98 -12.74 -71.05
C MET A 402 -82.22 -13.79 -69.96
N GLY A 403 -82.92 -14.88 -70.27
CA GLY A 403 -83.08 -16.03 -69.41
C GLY A 403 -81.74 -16.70 -69.08
N GLU A 404 -80.87 -16.91 -70.06
CA GLU A 404 -79.51 -17.41 -69.86
C GLU A 404 -78.65 -16.41 -69.08
N ILE A 405 -78.80 -15.11 -69.29
CA ILE A 405 -78.12 -14.06 -68.53
C ILE A 405 -78.61 -14.05 -67.09
N ASP A 406 -79.89 -14.27 -66.84
CA ASP A 406 -80.46 -14.28 -65.49
C ASP A 406 -80.09 -15.58 -64.77
N ILE A 407 -80.14 -16.74 -65.43
CA ILE A 407 -79.59 -18.01 -64.92
C ILE A 407 -78.08 -17.85 -64.64
N LYS A 408 -77.33 -17.21 -65.55
CA LYS A 408 -75.89 -16.97 -65.32
C LYS A 408 -75.64 -15.96 -64.22
N LYS A 409 -76.45 -14.91 -64.06
CA LYS A 409 -76.39 -13.96 -62.94
C LYS A 409 -76.69 -14.66 -61.62
N GLU A 410 -77.73 -15.50 -61.59
CA GLU A 410 -78.11 -16.30 -60.43
C GLU A 410 -77.01 -17.32 -60.08
N SER A 411 -76.33 -17.89 -61.08
CA SER A 411 -75.12 -18.72 -60.87
C SER A 411 -73.87 -17.91 -60.49
N LEU A 412 -73.81 -16.62 -60.83
CA LEU A 412 -72.70 -15.70 -60.53
C LEU A 412 -72.81 -15.08 -59.15
N GLU A 413 -74.01 -14.88 -58.61
CA GLU A 413 -74.21 -14.38 -57.24
C GLU A 413 -73.52 -15.22 -56.15
N PRO A 414 -73.60 -16.57 -56.12
CA PRO A 414 -72.84 -17.37 -55.16
C PRO A 414 -71.32 -17.27 -55.41
N LEU A 415 -70.88 -17.13 -56.66
CA LEU A 415 -69.46 -16.91 -56.99
C LEU A 415 -68.97 -15.53 -56.54
N LYS A 416 -69.78 -14.48 -56.65
CA LYS A 416 -69.49 -13.15 -56.08
C LYS A 416 -69.45 -13.18 -54.56
N GLY A 417 -70.40 -13.88 -53.94
CA GLY A 417 -70.41 -14.11 -52.49
C GLY A 417 -69.12 -14.79 -52.03
N ARG A 418 -68.72 -15.87 -52.71
CA ARG A 418 -67.46 -16.58 -52.44
C ARG A 418 -66.23 -15.71 -52.71
N LYS A 419 -66.24 -14.89 -53.77
CA LYS A 419 -65.16 -13.92 -54.02
C LYS A 419 -65.05 -12.89 -52.89
N ASN A 420 -66.17 -12.35 -52.41
CA ASN A 420 -66.19 -11.36 -51.33
C ASN A 420 -65.69 -11.97 -50.02
N VAL A 421 -66.12 -13.19 -49.68
CA VAL A 421 -65.61 -13.94 -48.52
C VAL A 421 -64.10 -14.18 -48.65
N MET A 422 -63.64 -14.65 -49.82
CA MET A 422 -62.23 -14.92 -50.04
C MET A 422 -61.38 -13.63 -50.05
N GLN A 423 -61.95 -12.52 -50.49
CA GLN A 423 -61.32 -11.19 -50.41
C GLN A 423 -61.21 -10.71 -48.96
N GLN A 424 -62.24 -10.97 -48.14
CA GLN A 424 -62.23 -10.64 -46.72
C GLN A 424 -61.20 -11.51 -45.97
N GLU A 425 -61.17 -12.82 -46.22
CA GLU A 425 -60.15 -13.73 -45.68
C GLU A 425 -58.73 -13.32 -46.09
N TYR A 426 -58.54 -12.90 -47.34
CA TYR A 426 -57.26 -12.38 -47.83
C TYR A 426 -56.84 -11.11 -47.09
N ASN A 427 -57.76 -10.16 -46.90
CA ASN A 427 -57.48 -8.93 -46.17
C ASN A 427 -57.14 -9.21 -44.70
N ASP A 428 -57.89 -10.09 -44.03
CA ASP A 428 -57.65 -10.50 -42.64
C ASP A 428 -56.29 -11.21 -42.51
N LEU A 429 -55.94 -12.07 -43.45
CA LEU A 429 -54.65 -12.75 -43.47
C LEU A 429 -53.50 -11.76 -43.71
N ASN A 430 -53.69 -10.81 -44.62
CA ASN A 430 -52.69 -9.78 -44.92
C ASN A 430 -52.48 -8.84 -43.71
N GLU A 431 -53.53 -8.51 -42.97
CA GLU A 431 -53.42 -7.75 -41.73
C GLU A 431 -52.66 -8.52 -40.64
N LYS A 432 -52.96 -9.83 -40.47
CA LYS A 432 -52.21 -10.71 -39.56
C LYS A 432 -50.73 -10.80 -39.92
N VAL A 433 -50.41 -10.90 -41.22
CA VAL A 433 -49.02 -10.91 -41.69
C VAL A 433 -48.34 -9.57 -41.40
N ARG A 434 -49.02 -8.44 -41.63
CA ARG A 434 -48.51 -7.10 -41.32
C ARG A 434 -48.20 -6.93 -39.84
N LEU A 435 -49.12 -7.37 -38.96
CA LEU A 435 -48.92 -7.33 -37.51
C LEU A 435 -47.76 -8.22 -37.08
N LYS A 436 -47.69 -9.47 -37.54
CA LYS A 436 -46.57 -10.37 -37.24
C LYS A 436 -45.23 -9.83 -37.73
N LYS A 437 -45.21 -9.17 -38.89
CA LYS A 437 -44.00 -8.52 -39.41
C LYS A 437 -43.57 -7.35 -38.52
N SER A 438 -44.51 -6.51 -38.11
CA SER A 438 -44.24 -5.40 -37.18
C SER A 438 -43.71 -5.90 -35.82
N ASP A 439 -44.27 -6.99 -35.28
CA ASP A 439 -43.81 -7.60 -34.04
C ASP A 439 -42.42 -8.23 -34.19
N TYR A 440 -42.14 -8.86 -35.34
CA TYR A 440 -40.83 -9.40 -35.66
C TYR A 440 -39.79 -8.29 -35.75
N ASP A 441 -40.07 -7.21 -36.48
CA ASP A 441 -39.17 -6.07 -36.64
C ASP A 441 -38.89 -5.41 -35.27
N ARG A 442 -39.91 -5.25 -34.43
CA ARG A 442 -39.74 -4.75 -33.06
C ARG A 442 -38.86 -5.66 -32.20
N ARG A 443 -39.07 -6.98 -32.25
CA ARG A 443 -38.24 -7.95 -31.49
C ARG A 443 -36.81 -7.98 -32.01
N LYS A 444 -36.62 -7.85 -33.32
CA LYS A 444 -35.31 -7.78 -33.94
C LYS A 444 -34.55 -6.54 -33.46
N GLU A 445 -35.16 -5.37 -33.47
CA GLU A 445 -34.56 -4.14 -32.94
C GLU A 445 -34.20 -4.25 -31.46
N GLN A 446 -35.07 -4.87 -30.65
CA GLN A 446 -34.79 -5.12 -29.23
C GLN A 446 -33.57 -6.04 -29.02
N ILE A 447 -33.45 -7.09 -29.84
CA ILE A 447 -32.30 -7.99 -29.79
C ILE A 447 -31.03 -7.29 -30.29
N GLU A 448 -31.11 -6.48 -31.35
CA GLU A 448 -29.97 -5.71 -31.87
C GLU A 448 -29.47 -4.68 -30.85
N GLN A 449 -30.38 -3.97 -30.16
CA GLN A 449 -30.05 -3.08 -29.06
C GLN A 449 -29.42 -3.84 -27.88
N GLY A 450 -30.01 -4.97 -27.48
CA GLY A 450 -29.47 -5.83 -26.43
C GLY A 450 -28.08 -6.35 -26.76
N TYR A 451 -27.85 -6.77 -28.01
CA TYR A 451 -26.55 -7.20 -28.51
C TYR A 451 -25.53 -6.07 -28.51
N SER A 452 -25.91 -4.86 -28.93
CA SER A 452 -25.04 -3.69 -28.91
C SER A 452 -24.63 -3.31 -27.48
N ASN A 453 -25.58 -3.32 -26.54
CA ASN A 453 -25.30 -3.04 -25.13
C ASN A 453 -24.40 -4.10 -24.51
N LEU A 454 -24.69 -5.39 -24.75
CA LEU A 454 -23.87 -6.49 -24.25
C LEU A 454 -22.46 -6.45 -24.85
N LYS A 455 -22.33 -6.07 -26.13
CA LYS A 455 -21.02 -5.89 -26.77
C LYS A 455 -20.21 -4.78 -26.11
N LEU A 456 -20.85 -3.65 -25.78
CA LEU A 456 -20.20 -2.55 -25.04
C LEU A 456 -19.77 -2.99 -23.63
N GLU A 457 -20.62 -3.75 -22.93
CA GLU A 457 -20.32 -4.29 -21.61
C GLU A 457 -19.14 -5.29 -21.66
N VAL A 458 -19.12 -6.18 -22.66
CA VAL A 458 -17.99 -7.10 -22.86
C VAL A 458 -16.70 -6.33 -23.13
N THR A 459 -16.73 -5.27 -23.96
CA THR A 459 -15.53 -4.45 -24.19
C THR A 459 -15.06 -3.71 -22.94
N ASP A 460 -15.98 -3.19 -22.11
CA ASP A 460 -15.61 -2.59 -20.82
C ASP A 460 -14.99 -3.62 -19.86
N LEU A 461 -15.56 -4.83 -19.80
CA LEU A 461 -15.03 -5.92 -19.00
C LEU A 461 -13.65 -6.38 -19.49
N GLU A 462 -13.43 -6.46 -20.81
CA GLU A 462 -12.13 -6.76 -21.40
C GLU A 462 -11.09 -5.68 -21.06
N ASP A 463 -11.44 -4.40 -21.15
CA ASP A 463 -10.56 -3.29 -20.78
C ASP A 463 -10.25 -3.28 -19.28
N ARG A 464 -11.23 -3.59 -18.43
CA ARG A 464 -11.04 -3.74 -16.99
C ARG A 464 -10.15 -4.93 -16.65
N LEU A 465 -10.33 -6.05 -17.35
CA LEU A 465 -9.50 -7.24 -17.19
C LEU A 465 -8.05 -6.94 -17.60
N LYS A 466 -7.85 -6.23 -18.72
CA LYS A 466 -6.53 -5.80 -19.17
C LYS A 466 -5.83 -4.89 -18.15
N LYS A 467 -6.54 -3.89 -17.62
CA LYS A 467 -6.00 -3.01 -16.56
C LYS A 467 -5.68 -3.81 -15.29
N ALA A 468 -6.50 -4.79 -14.95
CA ALA A 468 -6.25 -5.65 -13.79
C ALA A 468 -5.06 -6.58 -14.00
N THR A 469 -4.85 -7.12 -15.20
CA THR A 469 -3.67 -7.93 -15.52
C THR A 469 -2.39 -7.10 -15.52
N GLU A 470 -2.41 -5.89 -16.08
CA GLU A 470 -1.26 -4.95 -16.01
C GLU A 470 -0.93 -4.60 -14.54
N GLY A 471 -1.96 -4.34 -13.72
CA GLY A 471 -1.79 -4.11 -12.29
C GLY A 471 -1.28 -5.33 -11.52
N TYR A 472 -1.68 -6.55 -11.92
CA TYR A 472 -1.18 -7.79 -11.34
C TYR A 472 0.29 -8.01 -11.70
N GLU A 473 0.69 -7.81 -12.96
CA GLU A 473 2.08 -7.90 -13.40
C GLU A 473 2.99 -6.91 -12.66
N ASP A 474 2.52 -5.68 -12.44
CA ASP A 474 3.24 -4.68 -11.65
C ASP A 474 3.40 -5.07 -10.18
N LEU A 475 2.35 -5.69 -9.59
CA LEU A 475 2.39 -6.22 -8.23
C LEU A 475 3.32 -7.44 -8.13
N GLU A 476 3.32 -8.31 -9.13
CA GLU A 476 4.19 -9.48 -9.20
C GLU A 476 5.66 -9.08 -9.33
N ARG A 477 5.98 -8.06 -10.13
CA ARG A 477 7.33 -7.47 -10.15
C ARG A 477 7.75 -6.93 -8.79
N LYS A 478 6.87 -6.14 -8.14
CA LYS A 478 7.15 -5.61 -6.79
C LYS A 478 7.30 -6.71 -5.75
N LEU A 479 6.57 -7.82 -5.89
CA LEU A 479 6.69 -8.98 -5.02
C LEU A 479 8.02 -9.69 -5.24
N ASN A 480 8.41 -9.95 -6.49
CA ASN A 480 9.70 -10.54 -6.82
C ASN A 480 10.87 -9.67 -6.34
N ASP A 481 10.81 -8.35 -6.53
CA ASP A 481 11.82 -7.43 -6.01
C ASP A 481 11.93 -7.51 -4.48
N ALA A 482 10.79 -7.61 -3.78
CA ALA A 482 10.76 -7.77 -2.33
C ALA A 482 11.24 -9.15 -1.87
N GLU A 483 10.97 -10.21 -2.63
CA GLU A 483 11.48 -11.56 -2.38
C GLU A 483 12.99 -11.64 -2.60
N ASP A 484 13.51 -10.97 -3.64
CA ASP A 484 14.95 -10.89 -3.91
C ASP A 484 15.67 -10.05 -2.84
N GLN A 485 15.06 -8.97 -2.35
CA GLN A 485 15.55 -8.24 -1.18
C GLN A 485 15.55 -9.12 0.08
N LYS A 486 14.50 -9.92 0.30
CA LYS A 486 14.43 -10.88 1.42
C LYS A 486 15.51 -11.96 1.29
N ARG A 487 15.74 -12.50 0.08
CA ARG A 487 16.80 -13.49 -0.19
C ARG A 487 18.19 -12.89 0.02
N ALA A 488 18.41 -11.65 -0.41
CA ALA A 488 19.67 -10.93 -0.16
C ALA A 488 19.91 -10.72 1.34
N LEU A 489 18.89 -10.35 2.10
CA LEU A 489 18.96 -10.23 3.57
C LEU A 489 19.22 -11.59 4.25
N ASN A 490 18.57 -12.66 3.82
CA ASN A 490 18.81 -14.02 4.32
C ASN A 490 20.21 -14.55 3.95
N SER A 491 20.78 -14.14 2.82
CA SER A 491 22.20 -14.44 2.51
C SER A 491 23.16 -13.74 3.49
N GLY A 492 22.74 -12.60 4.06
CA GLY A 492 23.40 -11.95 5.19
C GLY A 492 23.29 -12.73 6.50
N GLU A 493 22.23 -13.52 6.71
CA GLU A 493 22.13 -14.45 7.87
C GLU A 493 23.17 -15.58 7.78
N ASN A 494 23.47 -16.09 6.58
CA ASN A 494 24.59 -17.04 6.40
C ASN A 494 25.95 -16.40 6.75
N LEU A 495 26.14 -15.12 6.43
CA LEU A 495 27.34 -14.37 6.82
C LEU A 495 27.41 -14.17 8.34
N LYS A 496 26.26 -14.00 8.98
CA LYS A 496 26.14 -13.86 10.43
C LYS A 496 26.42 -15.19 11.15
N GLU A 497 25.92 -16.32 10.64
CA GLU A 497 26.27 -17.64 11.15
C GLU A 497 27.76 -17.95 10.97
N GLN A 498 28.36 -17.54 9.85
CA GLN A 498 29.81 -17.67 9.64
C GLN A 498 30.61 -16.78 10.61
N LEU A 499 30.16 -15.55 10.87
CA LEU A 499 30.78 -14.65 11.83
C LEU A 499 30.64 -15.17 13.26
N GLU A 500 29.45 -15.64 13.67
CA GLU A 500 29.22 -16.24 15.00
C GLU A 500 30.10 -17.48 15.21
N LYS A 501 30.27 -18.31 14.18
CA LYS A 501 31.17 -19.47 14.24
C LYS A 501 32.64 -19.07 14.37
N SER A 502 33.08 -18.04 13.62
CA SER A 502 34.45 -17.51 13.75
C SER A 502 34.71 -16.86 15.12
N LEU A 503 33.68 -16.23 15.71
CA LEU A 503 33.76 -15.57 17.01
C LEU A 503 33.83 -16.62 18.14
N LEU A 504 33.10 -17.72 18.00
CA LEU A 504 33.19 -18.88 18.89
C LEU A 504 34.54 -19.58 18.82
N GLU A 505 35.12 -19.70 17.62
CA GLU A 505 36.47 -20.25 17.41
C GLU A 505 37.54 -19.34 18.03
N ALA A 506 37.46 -18.02 17.80
CA ALA A 506 38.36 -17.04 18.43
C ALA A 506 38.22 -17.00 19.97
N GLN A 507 37.01 -17.19 20.51
CA GLN A 507 36.79 -17.32 21.96
C GLN A 507 37.41 -18.61 22.52
N LYS A 508 37.28 -19.75 21.82
CA LYS A 508 37.94 -21.00 22.22
C LYS A 508 39.46 -20.90 22.17
N GLU A 509 40.02 -20.25 21.16
CA GLU A 509 41.46 -19.99 21.09
C GLU A 509 41.92 -19.06 22.22
N SER A 510 41.13 -18.03 22.55
CA SER A 510 41.39 -17.15 23.70
C SER A 510 41.32 -17.90 25.04
N GLU A 511 40.36 -18.81 25.22
CA GLU A 511 40.28 -19.68 26.41
C GLU A 511 41.41 -20.71 26.47
N GLN A 512 41.85 -21.26 25.33
CA GLN A 512 43.03 -22.11 25.24
C GLN A 512 44.32 -21.35 25.56
N LEU A 513 44.44 -20.10 25.11
CA LEU A 513 45.56 -19.22 25.43
C LEU A 513 45.52 -18.79 26.91
N SER A 514 44.33 -18.55 27.47
CA SER A 514 44.11 -18.25 28.90
C SER A 514 44.46 -19.45 29.80
N SER A 515 44.01 -20.65 29.44
CA SER A 515 44.35 -21.88 30.16
C SER A 515 45.83 -22.24 30.03
N SER A 516 46.44 -22.02 28.86
CA SER A 516 47.88 -22.15 28.66
C SER A 516 48.69 -21.08 29.43
N SER A 517 48.14 -19.86 29.57
CA SER A 517 48.72 -18.79 30.38
C SER A 517 48.66 -19.08 31.88
N ASN A 518 47.62 -19.77 32.36
CA ASN A 518 47.53 -20.21 33.77
C ASN A 518 48.47 -21.39 34.10
N GLY A 519 48.99 -22.09 33.09
CA GLY A 519 49.94 -23.20 33.26
C GLY A 519 51.41 -22.78 33.43
N VAL A 520 51.74 -21.51 33.19
CA VAL A 520 53.12 -21.01 33.24
C VAL A 520 53.19 -19.82 34.19
N LEU A 521 53.35 -20.11 35.50
CA LEU A 521 54.09 -19.32 36.50
C LEU A 521 53.85 -19.89 37.91
N ASP A 522 54.49 -21.01 38.24
CA ASP A 522 54.72 -21.38 39.66
C ASP A 522 55.88 -20.50 40.19
N VAL A 523 55.53 -19.24 40.48
CA VAL A 523 56.44 -18.19 40.97
C VAL A 523 57.17 -18.63 42.25
N GLU A 524 56.59 -19.56 43.02
CA GLU A 524 57.22 -20.12 44.22
C GLU A 524 58.36 -21.08 43.89
N LYS A 525 58.22 -21.93 42.88
CA LYS A 525 59.29 -22.83 42.42
C LYS A 525 60.48 -22.06 41.88
N ALA A 526 60.23 -21.00 41.10
CA ALA A 526 61.27 -20.11 40.58
C ALA A 526 62.01 -19.36 41.72
N ARG A 527 61.26 -18.86 42.73
CA ARG A 527 61.87 -18.23 43.92
C ARG A 527 62.71 -19.20 44.74
N ARG A 528 62.27 -20.46 44.90
CA ARG A 528 63.05 -21.50 45.59
C ARG A 528 64.33 -21.85 44.84
N GLN A 529 64.27 -21.97 43.51
CA GLN A 529 65.46 -22.17 42.70
C GLN A 529 66.45 -21.01 42.87
N VAL A 530 66.03 -19.75 42.70
CA VAL A 530 66.93 -18.59 42.87
C VAL A 530 67.58 -18.57 44.26
N LYS A 531 66.86 -18.97 45.31
CA LYS A 531 67.39 -19.09 46.67
C LYS A 531 68.40 -20.24 46.83
N GLN A 532 68.20 -21.35 46.11
CA GLN A 532 69.17 -22.45 46.05
C GLN A 532 70.43 -22.05 45.30
N TRP A 533 70.30 -21.40 44.13
CA TRP A 533 71.44 -20.91 43.34
C TRP A 533 72.26 -19.87 44.11
N SER A 534 71.63 -18.95 44.84
CA SER A 534 72.35 -17.96 45.66
C SER A 534 73.07 -18.59 46.85
N SER A 535 72.50 -19.64 47.45
CA SER A 535 73.15 -20.41 48.53
C SER A 535 74.37 -21.17 48.01
N LEU A 536 74.28 -21.74 46.80
CA LEU A 536 75.36 -22.44 46.13
C LEU A 536 76.51 -21.47 45.76
N LEU A 537 76.16 -20.25 45.32
CA LEU A 537 77.12 -19.21 45.01
C LEU A 537 77.87 -18.73 46.26
N LYS A 538 77.18 -18.60 47.40
CA LYS A 538 77.81 -18.34 48.71
C LYS A 538 78.74 -19.46 49.15
N MET A 539 78.38 -20.73 48.93
CA MET A 539 79.28 -21.86 49.23
C MET A 539 80.54 -21.83 48.36
N PHE A 540 80.42 -21.48 47.09
CA PHE A 540 81.59 -21.35 46.21
C PHE A 540 82.46 -20.15 46.57
N GLN A 541 81.86 -19.03 46.99
CA GLN A 541 82.61 -17.88 47.53
C GLN A 541 83.36 -18.26 48.81
N LEU A 542 82.71 -18.94 49.77
CA LEU A 542 83.38 -19.43 50.98
C LEU A 542 84.48 -20.46 50.67
N LYS A 543 84.31 -21.31 49.67
CA LYS A 543 85.38 -22.22 49.21
C LYS A 543 86.54 -21.44 48.58
N LEU A 544 86.26 -20.42 47.79
CA LEU A 544 87.28 -19.54 47.22
C LEU A 544 88.04 -18.79 48.31
N ASP A 545 87.33 -18.30 49.33
CA ASP A 545 87.93 -17.61 50.47
C ASP A 545 88.74 -18.57 51.34
N LEU A 546 88.29 -19.81 51.56
CA LEU A 546 89.10 -20.85 52.24
C LEU A 546 90.33 -21.29 51.45
N VAL A 547 90.24 -21.30 50.11
CA VAL A 547 91.41 -21.58 49.25
C VAL A 547 92.39 -20.40 49.27
N LYS A 548 91.88 -19.15 49.32
CA LYS A 548 92.71 -17.96 49.53
C LYS A 548 93.35 -17.95 50.92
N ASP A 549 92.60 -18.25 51.97
CA ASP A 549 93.14 -18.39 53.33
C ASP A 549 94.16 -19.53 53.43
N ARG A 550 93.97 -20.65 52.71
CA ARG A 550 95.00 -21.72 52.61
C ARG A 550 96.22 -21.32 51.78
N MET A 551 96.09 -20.37 50.85
CA MET A 551 97.22 -19.82 50.10
C MET A 551 97.96 -18.74 50.90
N GLU A 552 97.26 -18.01 51.78
CA GLU A 552 97.82 -16.95 52.63
C GLU A 552 98.38 -17.49 53.96
N THR A 553 97.90 -18.65 54.43
CA THR A 553 98.49 -19.41 55.54
C THR A 553 99.39 -20.52 55.01
N GLY A 554 100.60 -20.12 54.59
CA GLY A 554 101.66 -21.05 54.24
C GLY A 554 102.03 -21.95 55.41
N ASN A 555 101.48 -23.16 55.44
CA ASN A 555 102.07 -24.27 56.15
C ASN A 555 101.88 -25.56 55.36
N SER A 556 102.96 -25.93 54.68
CA SER A 556 103.21 -27.27 54.16
C SER A 556 103.27 -28.24 55.33
N ASP A 557 102.34 -29.19 55.40
CA ASP A 557 102.68 -30.55 55.80
C ASP A 557 101.65 -31.55 55.27
N HIS A 558 102.17 -32.47 54.48
CA HIS A 558 101.50 -33.69 54.04
C HIS A 558 101.33 -34.63 55.26
N PRO A 559 100.40 -35.59 55.24
CA PRO A 559 100.78 -36.87 54.63
C PRO A 559 99.65 -37.59 53.87
N LEU A 560 100.09 -38.47 52.98
CA LEU A 560 99.32 -39.53 52.34
C LEU A 560 98.70 -40.49 53.38
N GLY A 561 97.60 -41.13 53.01
CA GLY A 561 97.05 -42.29 53.73
C GLY A 561 95.81 -42.86 53.05
N ASP A 562 95.96 -44.08 52.53
CA ASP A 562 94.93 -44.96 51.98
C ASP A 562 93.70 -45.13 52.89
N HIS A 563 92.52 -45.16 52.28
CA HIS A 563 91.52 -46.25 52.37
C HIS A 563 90.36 -46.06 51.40
#